data_AF-A0A2V5RQA2-F1
#
_entry.id   AF-A0A2V5RQA2-F1
#
_cell.length_a   1.000
_cell.length_b   1.000
_cell.length_c   1.000
_cell.angle_alpha   90.00
_cell.angle_beta   90.00
_cell.angle_gamma   90.00
#
_symmetry.space_group_name_H-M   'P 1'
#
loop_
_entity.id
_entity.type
_entity.pdbx_description
1 polymer ?
#
loop_
_entity_poly.entity_id
_entity_poly.type
_entity_poly.pdbx_seq_one_letter_code
_entity_poly.pdbx_strand_id
1 'polypeptide(L)'
;MLPSKGFDTPFLESPDTLETQRTEHPFSFQTSKDKQLNAVIVDAINRMGGVGDDAEESYRHALRSLTKWGPGVLDVIVAEYDDLPEDRYLDRWSLVQLIVELRYPEAVKPLNRIIAARIPAEKVKKSHDMSTVGEEVMIRTTAVEALVRLSADDVAEAREVLLKHAAHRTFSIRRACVQGLMQTGTDDDKRKLRRLLKERKEEGLLKIKQVDVRSVPQPIGGRFVVPPQVKSEAPPPDLRATRE
;
A
#
# COMPACT_ATOMS: atom_id res chain seq x y z
N MET A 1 -36.09 -49.63 12.37
CA MET A 1 -35.72 -48.25 12.74
C MET A 1 -34.43 -47.91 12.02
N LEU A 2 -34.52 -47.08 10.98
CA LEU A 2 -33.38 -46.56 10.22
C LEU A 2 -33.18 -45.09 10.61
N PRO A 3 -31.96 -44.59 10.82
CA PRO A 3 -31.74 -43.17 11.11
C PRO A 3 -31.91 -42.34 9.83
N SER A 4 -32.74 -41.30 9.93
CA SER A 4 -32.98 -40.30 8.90
C SER A 4 -31.74 -39.43 8.68
N LYS A 5 -31.20 -39.44 7.46
CA LYS A 5 -30.20 -38.45 7.01
C LYS A 5 -30.90 -37.10 6.81
N GLY A 6 -30.51 -36.09 7.60
CA GLY A 6 -30.88 -34.70 7.36
C GLY A 6 -30.21 -34.19 6.10
N PHE A 7 -31.02 -33.90 5.08
CA PHE A 7 -30.62 -33.16 3.88
C PHE A 7 -30.79 -31.67 4.18
N ASP A 8 -29.76 -31.04 4.73
CA ASP A 8 -29.71 -29.58 4.98
C ASP A 8 -28.50 -28.94 4.30
N THR A 9 -28.07 -29.50 3.17
CA THR A 9 -27.11 -28.86 2.27
C THR A 9 -27.86 -28.40 1.04
N PRO A 10 -28.00 -27.08 0.78
CA PRO A 10 -28.56 -26.61 -0.48
C PRO A 10 -27.67 -27.08 -1.63
N PHE A 11 -28.25 -27.90 -2.52
CA PHE A 11 -27.63 -28.28 -3.77
C PHE A 11 -27.62 -27.05 -4.68
N LEU A 12 -26.43 -26.63 -5.12
CA LEU A 12 -26.27 -25.67 -6.21
C LEU A 12 -26.64 -26.40 -7.52
N GLU A 13 -27.91 -26.33 -7.90
CA GLU A 13 -28.40 -26.73 -9.22
C GLU A 13 -27.92 -25.71 -10.26
N SER A 14 -26.64 -25.79 -10.65
CA SER A 14 -26.03 -25.40 -11.93
C SER A 14 -24.53 -25.17 -11.71
N PRO A 15 -23.65 -25.58 -12.64
CA PRO A 15 -22.27 -25.13 -12.61
C PRO A 15 -22.29 -23.60 -12.79
N ASP A 16 -21.92 -22.89 -11.73
CA ASP A 16 -21.71 -21.44 -11.73
C ASP A 16 -20.53 -21.14 -12.65
N THR A 17 -20.78 -21.08 -13.96
CA THR A 17 -19.77 -20.72 -14.96
C THR A 17 -19.57 -19.23 -14.86
N LEU A 18 -18.71 -18.82 -13.94
CA LEU A 18 -18.12 -17.49 -13.91
C LEU A 18 -17.49 -17.22 -15.29
N GLU A 19 -18.19 -16.46 -16.13
CA GLU A 19 -17.64 -15.96 -17.38
C GLU A 19 -16.46 -15.04 -17.05
N THR A 20 -15.27 -15.61 -17.11
CA THR A 20 -14.03 -14.90 -16.81
C THR A 20 -13.64 -14.13 -18.07
N GLN A 21 -14.05 -12.86 -18.15
CA GLN A 21 -13.47 -11.94 -19.14
C GLN A 21 -11.99 -11.76 -18.82
N ARG A 22 -11.13 -12.34 -19.68
CA ARG A 22 -9.68 -12.26 -19.56
C ARG A 22 -9.22 -10.91 -20.14
N THR A 23 -9.25 -9.86 -19.34
CA THR A 23 -8.56 -8.60 -19.69
C THR A 23 -7.06 -8.83 -19.49
N GLU A 24 -6.22 -8.58 -20.52
CA GLU A 24 -4.77 -8.84 -20.46
C GLU A 24 -4.07 -8.05 -19.33
N HIS A 25 -4.51 -6.80 -19.10
CA HIS A 25 -4.21 -5.95 -17.94
C HIS A 25 -5.06 -4.65 -18.01
N PRO A 26 -5.22 -3.89 -16.91
CA PRO A 26 -5.99 -2.65 -16.91
C PRO A 26 -5.24 -1.44 -17.50
N PHE A 27 -3.94 -1.57 -17.78
CA PHE A 27 -3.10 -0.48 -18.29
C PHE A 27 -3.27 -0.23 -19.79
N SER A 28 -3.26 1.04 -20.20
CA SER A 28 -3.50 1.46 -21.59
C SER A 28 -2.26 2.02 -22.30
N PHE A 29 -1.31 2.57 -21.55
CA PHE A 29 -0.06 3.17 -22.00
C PHE A 29 -0.23 4.17 -23.15
N GLN A 30 -1.23 5.06 -23.05
CA GLN A 30 -1.62 5.97 -24.14
C GLN A 30 -0.46 6.82 -24.68
N THR A 31 0.47 7.19 -23.80
CA THR A 31 1.62 8.04 -24.11
C THR A 31 2.84 7.27 -24.61
N SER A 32 2.87 5.93 -24.47
CA SER A 32 4.00 5.08 -24.86
C SER A 32 3.68 4.23 -26.08
N LYS A 33 4.44 4.45 -27.16
CA LYS A 33 4.37 3.62 -28.38
C LYS A 33 5.24 2.36 -28.30
N ASP A 34 6.10 2.25 -27.29
CA ASP A 34 7.02 1.12 -27.13
C ASP A 34 6.31 -0.07 -26.47
N LYS A 35 5.80 -0.97 -27.32
CA LYS A 35 5.08 -2.16 -26.87
C LYS A 35 5.96 -3.10 -26.03
N GLN A 36 7.27 -3.13 -26.28
CA GLN A 36 8.17 -4.01 -25.55
C GLN A 36 8.39 -3.49 -24.13
N LEU A 37 8.64 -2.18 -23.98
CA LEU A 37 8.73 -1.54 -22.68
C LEU A 37 7.43 -1.74 -21.87
N ASN A 38 6.28 -1.46 -22.50
CA ASN A 38 4.97 -1.62 -21.87
C ASN A 38 4.76 -3.06 -21.37
N ALA A 39 5.12 -4.06 -22.18
CA ALA A 39 5.01 -5.46 -21.77
C ALA A 39 5.92 -5.82 -20.58
N VAL A 40 7.12 -5.25 -20.50
CA VAL A 40 8.04 -5.48 -19.37
C VAL A 40 7.53 -4.79 -18.09
N ILE A 41 6.90 -3.61 -18.21
CA ILE A 41 6.21 -2.95 -17.08
C ILE A 41 5.09 -3.85 -16.55
N VAL A 42 4.23 -4.34 -17.46
CA VAL A 42 3.10 -5.22 -17.11
C VAL A 42 3.58 -6.52 -16.46
N ASP A 43 4.62 -7.16 -17.00
CA ASP A 43 5.19 -8.37 -16.39
C ASP A 43 5.69 -8.08 -14.96
N ALA A 44 6.41 -6.99 -14.74
CA ALA A 44 6.85 -6.61 -13.40
C ALA A 44 5.68 -6.42 -12.42
N ILE A 45 4.59 -5.76 -12.85
CA ILE A 45 3.38 -5.58 -12.03
C ILE A 45 2.70 -6.92 -11.74
N ASN A 46 2.53 -7.77 -12.74
CA ASN A 46 1.91 -9.09 -12.56
C ASN A 46 2.72 -9.98 -11.60
N ARG A 47 4.05 -9.88 -11.64
CA ARG A 47 4.94 -10.62 -10.74
C ARG A 47 4.96 -10.08 -9.30
N MET A 48 4.58 -8.82 -9.09
CA MET A 48 4.51 -8.19 -7.77
C MET A 48 3.51 -8.92 -6.83
N GLY A 49 2.42 -9.43 -7.38
CA GLY A 49 1.41 -10.22 -6.65
C GLY A 49 1.65 -11.73 -6.68
N GLY A 50 2.84 -12.18 -7.10
CA GLY A 50 3.15 -13.60 -7.23
C GLY A 50 3.12 -14.35 -5.90
N VAL A 51 2.74 -15.63 -5.95
CA VAL A 51 2.74 -16.56 -4.79
C VAL A 51 3.58 -17.80 -5.12
N GLY A 52 4.12 -18.45 -4.09
CA GLY A 52 4.96 -19.65 -4.22
C GLY A 52 6.45 -19.38 -3.95
N ASP A 53 7.22 -20.46 -3.91
CA ASP A 53 8.63 -20.43 -3.48
C ASP A 53 9.52 -19.55 -4.37
N ASP A 54 9.20 -19.47 -5.67
CA ASP A 54 9.96 -18.70 -6.67
C ASP A 54 9.41 -17.28 -6.91
N ALA A 55 8.37 -16.84 -6.17
CA ALA A 55 7.67 -15.59 -6.45
C ALA A 55 8.60 -14.37 -6.33
N GLU A 56 9.38 -14.30 -5.26
CA GLU A 56 10.30 -13.20 -5.01
C GLU A 56 11.44 -13.16 -6.05
N GLU A 57 12.02 -14.31 -6.39
CA GLU A 57 13.07 -14.38 -7.41
C GLU A 57 12.55 -13.98 -8.79
N SER A 58 11.35 -14.45 -9.15
CA SER A 58 10.66 -14.08 -10.39
C SER A 58 10.42 -12.57 -10.46
N TYR A 59 9.96 -11.96 -9.37
CA TYR A 59 9.75 -10.52 -9.30
C TYR A 59 11.06 -9.72 -9.44
N ARG A 60 12.11 -10.14 -8.73
CA ARG A 60 13.45 -9.53 -8.85
C ARG A 60 14.00 -9.65 -10.28
N HIS A 61 13.74 -10.75 -10.97
CA HIS A 61 14.13 -10.91 -12.38
C HIS A 61 13.38 -9.93 -13.29
N ALA A 62 12.08 -9.76 -13.10
CA ALA A 62 11.29 -8.79 -13.85
C ALA A 62 11.80 -7.35 -13.61
N LEU A 63 12.08 -6.97 -12.36
CA LEU A 63 12.67 -5.67 -12.02
C LEU A 63 14.03 -5.45 -12.70
N ARG A 64 14.94 -6.43 -12.65
CA ARG A 64 16.23 -6.34 -13.37
C ARG A 64 16.05 -6.11 -14.85
N SER A 65 15.04 -6.75 -15.46
CA SER A 65 14.74 -6.59 -16.88
C SER A 65 14.23 -5.17 -17.17
N LEU A 66 13.38 -4.62 -16.31
CA LEU A 66 12.89 -3.26 -16.41
C LEU A 66 14.00 -2.22 -16.26
N THR A 67 14.93 -2.41 -15.31
CA THR A 67 16.03 -1.45 -15.08
C THR A 67 17.00 -1.28 -16.26
N LYS A 68 17.06 -2.26 -17.18
CA LYS A 68 17.90 -2.17 -18.40
C LYS A 68 17.45 -1.07 -19.35
N TRP A 69 16.19 -0.63 -19.25
CA TRP A 69 15.64 0.47 -20.04
C TRP A 69 16.05 1.84 -19.51
N GLY A 70 16.66 1.89 -18.32
CA GLY A 70 17.11 3.13 -17.69
C GLY A 70 15.98 4.00 -17.15
N PRO A 71 16.30 5.21 -16.65
CA PRO A 71 15.35 6.08 -15.95
C PRO A 71 14.14 6.52 -16.78
N GLY A 72 14.22 6.50 -18.12
CA GLY A 72 13.12 6.88 -19.02
C GLY A 72 11.86 6.02 -18.86
N VAL A 73 11.97 4.83 -18.26
CA VAL A 73 10.80 4.01 -17.88
C VAL A 73 9.88 4.72 -16.88
N LEU A 74 10.44 5.61 -16.06
CA LEU A 74 9.68 6.36 -15.08
C LEU A 74 8.63 7.24 -15.75
N ASP A 75 8.96 7.86 -16.88
CA ASP A 75 8.02 8.75 -17.59
C ASP A 75 6.79 7.97 -18.06
N VAL A 76 6.97 6.73 -18.53
CA VAL A 76 5.87 5.85 -18.95
C VAL A 76 5.01 5.43 -17.76
N ILE A 77 5.64 5.02 -16.65
CA ILE A 77 4.91 4.61 -15.42
C ILE A 77 4.11 5.79 -14.84
N VAL A 78 4.72 6.98 -14.80
CA VAL A 78 4.10 8.19 -14.25
C VAL A 78 2.95 8.66 -15.13
N ALA A 79 3.11 8.64 -16.45
CA ALA A 79 2.03 8.97 -17.38
C ALA A 79 0.86 7.99 -17.23
N GLU A 80 1.14 6.68 -17.15
CA GLU A 80 0.10 5.68 -16.94
C GLU A 80 -0.64 5.89 -15.60
N TYR A 81 0.09 6.25 -14.54
CA TYR A 81 -0.53 6.56 -13.25
C TYR A 81 -1.47 7.77 -13.34
N ASP A 82 -1.09 8.80 -14.09
CA ASP A 82 -1.91 10.01 -14.26
C ASP A 82 -3.15 9.74 -15.13
N ASP A 83 -3.07 8.82 -16.08
CA ASP A 83 -4.16 8.45 -17.00
C ASP A 83 -5.17 7.48 -16.38
N LEU A 84 -4.79 6.75 -15.33
CA LEU A 84 -5.68 5.79 -14.67
C LEU A 84 -6.85 6.48 -13.95
N PRO A 85 -8.08 5.93 -14.05
CA PRO A 85 -9.22 6.41 -13.27
C PRO A 85 -8.97 6.40 -11.76
N GLU A 86 -9.53 7.36 -11.05
CA GLU A 86 -9.32 7.53 -9.61
C GLU A 86 -9.66 6.27 -8.80
N ASP A 87 -10.71 5.55 -9.19
CA ASP A 87 -11.24 4.35 -8.53
C ASP A 87 -10.42 3.07 -8.80
N ARG A 88 -9.39 3.13 -9.66
CA ARG A 88 -8.45 2.02 -9.90
C ARG A 88 -7.34 1.99 -8.87
N TYR A 89 -7.71 1.90 -7.60
CA TYR A 89 -6.77 2.06 -6.48
C TYR A 89 -5.63 1.04 -6.48
N LEU A 90 -5.92 -0.25 -6.72
CA LEU A 90 -4.91 -1.30 -6.75
C LEU A 90 -3.92 -1.09 -7.90
N ASP A 91 -4.42 -0.73 -9.09
CA ASP A 91 -3.60 -0.49 -10.27
C ASP A 91 -2.70 0.73 -10.06
N ARG A 92 -3.28 1.84 -9.57
CA ARG A 92 -2.55 3.06 -9.22
C ARG A 92 -1.50 2.80 -8.13
N TRP A 93 -1.85 2.04 -7.09
CA TRP A 93 -0.91 1.64 -6.06
C TRP A 93 0.25 0.80 -6.62
N SER A 94 -0.04 -0.15 -7.51
CA SER A 94 0.99 -1.02 -8.11
C SER A 94 2.02 -0.23 -8.92
N LEU A 95 1.60 0.81 -9.64
CA LEU A 95 2.53 1.71 -10.34
C LEU A 95 3.41 2.49 -9.37
N VAL A 96 2.85 2.99 -8.26
CA VAL A 96 3.65 3.66 -7.22
C VAL A 96 4.62 2.68 -6.56
N GLN A 97 4.18 1.45 -6.26
CA GLN A 97 5.06 0.42 -5.72
C GLN A 97 6.19 0.07 -6.70
N LEU A 98 5.93 0.06 -8.00
CA LEU A 98 6.98 -0.13 -9.00
C LEU A 98 7.99 1.02 -9.00
N ILE A 99 7.53 2.27 -8.83
CA ILE A 99 8.42 3.44 -8.65
C ILE A 99 9.29 3.28 -7.39
N VAL A 100 8.71 2.79 -6.28
CA VAL A 100 9.45 2.51 -5.03
C VAL A 100 10.60 1.54 -5.28
N GLU A 101 10.35 0.44 -6.01
CA GLU A 101 11.35 -0.60 -6.26
C GLU A 101 12.43 -0.17 -7.26
N LEU A 102 12.10 0.70 -8.22
CA LEU A 102 13.06 1.20 -9.21
C LEU A 102 14.09 2.19 -8.63
N ARG A 103 13.74 2.92 -7.57
CA ARG A 103 14.63 3.84 -6.83
C ARG A 103 15.38 4.85 -7.71
N TYR A 104 14.77 5.31 -8.81
CA TYR A 104 15.34 6.37 -9.62
C TYR A 104 15.22 7.72 -8.90
N PRO A 105 16.32 8.50 -8.71
CA PRO A 105 16.26 9.82 -8.09
C PRO A 105 15.30 10.79 -8.80
N GLU A 106 15.13 10.65 -10.11
CA GLU A 106 14.19 11.42 -10.94
C GLU A 106 12.73 11.27 -10.47
N ALA A 107 12.43 10.22 -9.69
CA ALA A 107 11.10 9.99 -9.13
C ALA A 107 10.71 10.98 -8.02
N VAL A 108 11.63 11.76 -7.44
CA VAL A 108 11.31 12.68 -6.35
C VAL A 108 10.18 13.65 -6.73
N LYS A 109 10.25 14.23 -7.93
CA LYS A 109 9.24 15.19 -8.42
C LYS A 109 7.85 14.54 -8.60
N PRO A 110 7.67 13.44 -9.36
CA PRO A 110 6.36 12.80 -9.46
C PRO A 110 5.85 12.27 -8.11
N LEU A 111 6.71 11.73 -7.25
CA LEU A 111 6.32 11.28 -5.90
C LEU A 111 5.79 12.45 -5.05
N ASN A 112 6.46 13.61 -5.07
CA ASN A 112 5.98 14.82 -4.39
C ASN A 112 4.60 15.25 -4.89
N ARG A 113 4.35 15.17 -6.20
CA ARG A 113 3.04 15.47 -6.81
C ARG A 113 1.97 14.50 -6.32
N ILE A 114 2.26 13.20 -6.27
CA ILE A 114 1.34 12.17 -5.77
C ILE A 114 0.98 12.43 -4.30
N ILE A 115 1.96 12.73 -3.45
CA ILE A 115 1.75 13.02 -2.03
C ILE A 115 0.92 14.30 -1.84
N ALA A 116 1.20 15.33 -2.63
CA ALA A 116 0.52 16.63 -2.54
C ALA A 116 -0.91 16.62 -3.11
N ALA A 117 -1.26 15.61 -3.92
CA ALA A 117 -2.58 15.51 -4.53
C ALA A 117 -3.69 15.46 -3.47
N ARG A 118 -4.82 16.10 -3.77
CA ARG A 118 -6.00 16.08 -2.89
C ARG A 118 -6.44 14.62 -2.69
N ILE A 119 -6.77 14.27 -1.44
CA ILE A 119 -7.45 13.00 -1.15
C ILE A 119 -8.93 13.24 -1.47
N PRO A 120 -9.57 12.41 -2.32
CA PRO A 120 -10.99 12.54 -2.63
C PRO A 120 -11.86 12.35 -1.38
N ALA A 121 -13.10 12.82 -1.45
CA ALA A 121 -14.05 12.61 -0.37
C ALA A 121 -14.45 11.13 -0.28
N GLU A 122 -14.84 10.69 0.91
CA GLU A 122 -15.32 9.33 1.12
C GLU A 122 -16.58 9.06 0.27
N LYS A 123 -16.55 7.99 -0.52
CA LYS A 123 -17.66 7.60 -1.39
C LYS A 123 -18.53 6.52 -0.74
N VAL A 124 -17.95 5.72 0.17
CA VAL A 124 -18.64 4.61 0.82
C VAL A 124 -19.39 5.10 2.06
N LYS A 125 -20.71 4.90 2.10
CA LYS A 125 -21.59 5.41 3.17
C LYS A 125 -21.84 4.44 4.33
N LYS A 126 -21.57 3.13 4.17
CA LYS A 126 -21.86 2.09 5.18
C LYS A 126 -20.65 1.17 5.37
N SER A 127 -20.30 0.93 6.63
CA SER A 127 -19.08 0.28 7.08
C SER A 127 -19.12 -1.23 6.86
N HIS A 128 -18.25 -1.70 5.95
CA HIS A 128 -17.50 -2.98 5.90
C HIS A 128 -16.69 -3.06 4.58
N ASP A 129 -17.02 -2.22 3.59
CA ASP A 129 -16.27 -2.07 2.34
C ASP A 129 -15.00 -1.19 2.51
N MET A 130 -14.07 -1.30 1.56
CA MET A 130 -12.82 -0.52 1.53
C MET A 130 -13.11 0.99 1.46
N SER A 131 -12.41 1.78 2.29
CA SER A 131 -12.56 3.23 2.35
C SER A 131 -11.79 3.90 1.22
N THR A 132 -12.47 4.74 0.42
CA THR A 132 -11.84 5.55 -0.63
C THR A 132 -10.71 6.42 -0.08
N VAL A 133 -10.94 7.04 1.09
CA VAL A 133 -9.92 7.84 1.77
C VAL A 133 -8.76 6.95 2.22
N GLY A 134 -9.05 5.77 2.76
CA GLY A 134 -8.05 4.79 3.18
C GLY A 134 -7.14 4.35 2.04
N GLU A 135 -7.71 3.94 0.91
CA GLU A 135 -6.99 3.50 -0.29
C GLU A 135 -6.08 4.59 -0.85
N GLU A 136 -6.59 5.81 -0.93
CA GLU A 136 -5.81 6.95 -1.37
C GLU A 136 -4.70 7.29 -0.37
N VAL A 137 -4.96 7.21 0.94
CA VAL A 137 -3.90 7.36 1.95
C VAL A 137 -2.81 6.30 1.77
N MET A 138 -3.17 5.04 1.47
CA MET A 138 -2.18 3.97 1.21
C MET A 138 -1.27 4.31 0.02
N ILE A 139 -1.82 4.77 -1.11
CA ILE A 139 -1.03 5.22 -2.27
C ILE A 139 -0.03 6.31 -1.86
N ARG A 140 -0.49 7.31 -1.10
CA ARG A 140 0.35 8.45 -0.70
C ARG A 140 1.41 8.06 0.31
N THR A 141 1.11 7.18 1.27
CA THR A 141 2.13 6.67 2.20
C THR A 141 3.14 5.76 1.51
N THR A 142 2.73 5.03 0.46
CA THR A 142 3.65 4.26 -0.40
C THR A 142 4.59 5.19 -1.17
N ALA A 143 4.07 6.32 -1.68
CA ALA A 143 4.93 7.35 -2.29
C ALA A 143 5.91 7.99 -1.28
N VAL A 144 5.49 8.16 -0.01
CA VAL A 144 6.41 8.57 1.07
C VAL A 144 7.50 7.53 1.29
N GLU A 145 7.17 6.23 1.28
CA GLU A 145 8.16 5.15 1.40
C GLU A 145 9.23 5.24 0.30
N ALA A 146 8.84 5.48 -0.95
CA ALA A 146 9.80 5.69 -2.03
C ALA A 146 10.78 6.83 -1.70
N LEU A 147 10.28 7.97 -1.20
CA LEU A 147 11.13 9.09 -0.80
C LEU A 147 12.04 8.75 0.39
N VAL A 148 11.59 7.91 1.32
CA VAL A 148 12.44 7.42 2.42
C VAL A 148 13.57 6.55 1.87
N ARG A 149 13.29 5.63 0.94
CA ARG A 149 14.33 4.81 0.29
C ARG A 149 15.33 5.67 -0.48
N LEU A 150 14.87 6.67 -1.22
CA LEU A 150 15.74 7.62 -1.94
C LEU A 150 16.55 8.50 -0.97
N SER A 151 15.94 8.92 0.14
CA SER A 151 16.66 9.65 1.19
C SER A 151 17.76 8.80 1.83
N ALA A 152 17.56 7.47 1.95
CA ALA A 152 18.58 6.55 2.44
C ALA A 152 19.74 6.38 1.43
N ASP A 153 19.47 6.59 0.14
CA ASP A 153 20.47 6.67 -0.93
C ASP A 153 21.06 8.08 -1.10
N ASP A 154 21.04 8.88 -0.03
CA ASP A 154 21.57 10.23 0.02
C ASP A 154 20.94 11.28 -0.93
N VAL A 155 19.81 10.99 -1.57
CA VAL A 155 19.11 11.95 -2.44
C VAL A 155 18.56 13.12 -1.61
N ALA A 156 19.23 14.27 -1.69
CA ALA A 156 18.92 15.46 -0.88
C ALA A 156 17.51 16.00 -1.13
N GLU A 157 17.07 16.04 -2.38
CA GLU A 157 15.73 16.52 -2.75
C GLU A 157 14.63 15.66 -2.09
N ALA A 158 14.85 14.35 -1.93
CA ALA A 158 13.91 13.47 -1.23
C ALA A 158 13.75 13.88 0.24
N ARG A 159 14.85 14.24 0.93
CA ARG A 159 14.82 14.74 2.31
C ARG A 159 14.07 16.05 2.45
N GLU A 160 14.26 16.96 1.50
CA GLU A 160 13.52 18.23 1.45
C GLU A 160 12.01 18.00 1.28
N VAL A 161 11.62 17.09 0.39
CA VAL A 161 10.20 16.74 0.18
C VAL A 161 9.61 16.07 1.43
N LEU A 162 10.34 15.15 2.07
CA LEU A 162 9.92 14.57 3.34
C LEU A 162 9.71 15.66 4.40
N LEU A 163 10.60 16.66 4.46
CA LEU A 163 10.54 17.70 5.50
C LEU A 163 9.35 18.63 5.27
N LYS A 164 9.10 18.98 4.00
CA LYS A 164 7.91 19.70 3.58
C LYS A 164 6.63 18.99 4.01
N HIS A 165 6.54 17.69 3.79
CA HIS A 165 5.33 16.91 4.10
C HIS A 165 5.26 16.42 5.57
N ALA A 166 6.27 16.70 6.40
CA ALA A 166 6.19 16.56 7.85
C ALA A 166 5.19 17.54 8.51
N ALA A 167 4.63 18.49 7.75
CA ALA A 167 3.50 19.33 8.14
C ALA A 167 2.20 19.01 7.39
N HIS A 168 2.14 17.89 6.65
CA HIS A 168 0.99 17.53 5.82
C HIS A 168 -0.29 17.42 6.65
N ARG A 169 -1.46 17.81 6.11
CA ARG A 169 -2.74 17.82 6.85
C ARG A 169 -3.16 16.42 7.34
N THR A 170 -2.97 15.41 6.50
CA THR A 170 -3.32 14.01 6.81
C THR A 170 -2.30 13.42 7.76
N PHE A 171 -2.77 12.92 8.92
CA PHE A 171 -1.91 12.39 9.98
C PHE A 171 -1.00 11.25 9.52
N SER A 172 -1.51 10.27 8.76
CA SER A 172 -0.71 9.11 8.31
C SER A 172 0.47 9.51 7.43
N ILE A 173 0.25 10.43 6.48
CA ILE A 173 1.30 10.98 5.60
C ILE A 173 2.31 11.76 6.44
N ARG A 174 1.82 12.67 7.30
CA ARG A 174 2.67 13.47 8.20
C ARG A 174 3.55 12.59 9.08
N ARG A 175 2.97 11.59 9.73
CA ARG A 175 3.69 10.61 10.55
C ARG A 175 4.74 9.86 9.73
N ALA A 176 4.38 9.35 8.55
CA ALA A 176 5.32 8.61 7.70
C ALA A 176 6.53 9.48 7.31
N CYS A 177 6.32 10.74 6.95
CA CYS A 177 7.41 11.67 6.64
C CYS A 177 8.31 11.94 7.86
N VAL A 178 7.73 12.19 9.04
CA VAL A 178 8.48 12.38 10.29
C VAL A 178 9.34 11.16 10.61
N GLN A 179 8.76 9.96 10.54
CA GLN A 179 9.48 8.72 10.85
C GLN A 179 10.59 8.47 9.82
N GLY A 180 10.30 8.65 8.53
CA GLY A 180 11.28 8.56 7.45
C GLY A 180 12.49 9.46 7.67
N LEU A 181 12.28 10.76 7.89
CA LEU A 181 13.36 11.71 8.19
C LEU A 181 14.15 11.40 9.45
N MET A 182 13.50 10.88 10.49
CA MET A 182 14.22 10.47 11.69
C MET A 182 15.14 9.26 11.41
N GLN A 183 14.76 8.39 10.49
CA GLN A 183 15.54 7.22 10.09
C GLN A 183 16.67 7.59 9.13
N THR A 184 16.41 8.38 8.10
CA THR A 184 17.33 8.57 6.96
C THR A 184 17.88 9.99 6.83
N GLY A 185 17.34 10.95 7.59
CA GLY A 185 17.74 12.35 7.53
C GLY A 185 19.11 12.63 8.15
N THR A 186 19.77 13.68 7.67
CA THR A 186 21.00 14.20 8.29
C THR A 186 20.71 14.84 9.65
N ASP A 187 21.74 15.17 10.41
CA ASP A 187 21.58 15.89 11.67
C ASP A 187 20.92 17.27 11.47
N ASP A 188 21.17 17.93 10.34
CA ASP A 188 20.53 19.19 10.01
C ASP A 188 19.04 19.02 9.73
N ASP A 189 18.67 18.01 8.95
CA ASP A 189 17.28 17.67 8.67
C ASP A 189 16.52 17.35 9.97
N LYS A 190 17.14 16.57 10.86
CA LYS A 190 16.58 16.23 12.18
C LYS A 190 16.43 17.47 13.08
N ARG A 191 17.35 18.43 13.03
CA ARG A 191 17.21 19.71 13.76
C ARG A 191 16.03 20.53 13.21
N LYS A 192 15.95 20.68 11.89
CA LYS A 192 14.83 21.38 11.21
C LYS A 192 13.49 20.72 11.54
N LEU A 193 13.41 19.40 11.49
CA LEU A 193 12.22 18.64 11.83
C LEU A 193 11.77 18.87 13.29
N ARG A 194 12.69 18.79 14.25
CA ARG A 194 12.36 19.03 15.67
C ARG A 194 11.82 20.45 15.89
N ARG A 195 12.42 21.45 15.24
CA ARG A 195 11.94 22.83 15.30
C ARG A 195 10.51 22.95 14.75
N LEU A 196 10.27 22.40 13.57
CA LEU A 196 8.94 22.37 12.94
C LEU A 196 7.89 21.72 13.86
N LEU A 197 8.20 20.55 14.43
CA LEU A 197 7.27 19.84 15.30
C LEU A 197 6.99 20.61 16.60
N LYS A 198 8.00 21.30 17.17
CA LYS A 198 7.82 22.15 18.34
C LYS A 198 6.91 23.35 18.05
N GLU A 199 7.12 24.03 16.93
CA GLU A 199 6.27 25.16 16.49
C GLU A 199 4.80 24.72 16.33
N ARG A 200 4.57 23.46 15.92
CA ARG A 200 3.25 22.87 15.72
C ARG A 200 2.67 22.17 16.96
N LYS A 201 3.44 22.05 18.06
CA LYS A 201 3.09 21.26 19.25
C LYS A 201 2.82 19.78 18.94
N GLU A 202 3.54 19.22 17.95
CA GLU A 202 3.41 17.84 17.46
C GLU A 202 4.64 16.98 17.83
N GLU A 203 5.42 17.37 18.83
CA GLU A 203 6.63 16.65 19.28
C GLU A 203 6.33 15.19 19.71
N GLY A 204 5.06 14.88 20.03
CA GLY A 204 4.60 13.53 20.29
C GLY A 204 4.84 12.55 19.13
N LEU A 205 4.91 13.03 17.88
CA LEU A 205 5.22 12.19 16.72
C LEU A 205 6.62 11.55 16.80
N LEU A 206 7.57 12.20 17.47
CA LEU A 206 8.93 11.67 17.69
C LEU A 206 8.96 10.48 18.66
N LYS A 207 7.90 10.30 19.46
CA LYS A 207 7.79 9.21 20.43
C LYS A 207 7.23 7.93 19.81
N ILE A 208 6.66 8.01 18.60
CA ILE A 208 6.07 6.87 17.92
C ILE A 208 7.19 6.00 17.33
N LYS A 209 7.42 4.84 17.95
CA LYS A 209 8.41 3.87 17.49
C LYS A 209 7.78 2.90 16.49
N GLN A 210 8.50 2.61 15.42
CA GLN A 210 8.24 1.42 14.62
C GLN A 210 8.74 0.22 15.41
N VAL A 211 7.91 -0.81 15.51
CA VAL A 211 8.25 -2.07 16.18
C VAL A 211 8.22 -3.15 15.12
N ASP A 212 9.19 -4.06 15.13
CA ASP A 212 9.14 -5.24 14.28
C ASP A 212 7.93 -6.09 14.69
N VAL A 213 7.01 -6.31 13.76
CA VAL A 213 5.79 -7.12 13.99
C VAL A 213 6.13 -8.51 14.52
N ARG A 214 7.26 -9.10 14.11
CA ARG A 214 7.71 -10.42 14.59
C ARG A 214 8.11 -10.40 16.07
N SER A 215 8.45 -9.23 16.59
CA SER A 215 8.81 -9.01 18.00
C SER A 215 7.60 -8.65 18.88
N VAL A 216 6.43 -8.38 18.28
CA VAL A 216 5.21 -8.06 19.01
C VAL A 216 4.48 -9.36 19.36
N PRO A 217 4.07 -9.57 20.62
CA PRO A 217 3.21 -10.69 20.98
C PRO A 217 1.96 -10.70 20.11
N GLN A 218 1.82 -11.73 19.28
CA GLN A 218 0.64 -11.90 18.46
C GLN A 218 -0.52 -12.35 19.36
N PRO A 219 -1.73 -11.80 19.19
CA PRO A 219 -2.88 -12.28 19.93
C PRO A 219 -3.08 -13.76 19.64
N ILE A 220 -3.02 -14.58 20.68
CA ILE A 220 -3.37 -16.00 20.60
C ILE A 220 -4.88 -16.08 20.80
N GLY A 221 -5.60 -16.42 19.73
CA GLY A 221 -7.05 -16.42 19.72
C GLY A 221 -7.63 -15.12 19.16
N GLY A 222 -8.48 -15.26 18.14
CA GLY A 222 -9.38 -14.23 17.65
C GLY A 222 -10.81 -14.61 17.99
N ARG A 223 -11.78 -13.75 17.63
CA ARG A 223 -13.22 -13.98 17.88
C ARG A 223 -13.76 -15.34 17.38
N PHE A 224 -12.99 -16.02 16.52
CA PHE A 224 -13.30 -17.34 15.94
C PHE A 224 -12.19 -18.39 16.10
N VAL A 225 -11.12 -18.10 16.84
CA VAL A 225 -10.03 -19.07 17.07
C VAL A 225 -10.09 -19.51 18.53
N VAL A 226 -10.76 -20.63 18.77
CA VAL A 226 -10.75 -21.32 20.07
C VAL A 226 -9.39 -22.02 20.19
N PRO A 227 -8.53 -21.63 21.16
CA PRO A 227 -7.28 -22.34 21.39
C PRO A 227 -7.57 -23.82 21.70
N PRO A 228 -6.73 -24.77 21.26
CA PRO A 228 -6.95 -26.20 21.50
C PRO A 228 -7.10 -26.58 22.98
N GLN A 229 -6.60 -25.71 23.88
CA GLN A 229 -6.69 -25.92 25.33
C GLN A 229 -8.03 -25.46 25.95
N VAL A 230 -8.88 -24.76 25.22
CA VAL A 230 -10.18 -24.28 25.70
C VAL A 230 -11.24 -25.35 25.40
N LYS A 231 -11.57 -26.17 26.41
CA LYS A 231 -12.53 -27.29 26.29
C LYS A 231 -14.01 -26.90 26.23
N SER A 232 -14.33 -25.61 26.36
CA SER A 232 -15.70 -25.12 26.30
C SER A 232 -15.76 -23.90 25.39
N GLU A 233 -16.58 -23.96 24.34
CA GLU A 233 -16.93 -22.79 23.55
C GLU A 233 -17.29 -21.61 24.47
N ALA A 234 -16.76 -20.43 24.15
CA ALA A 234 -17.19 -19.21 24.81
C ALA A 234 -18.71 -19.05 24.58
N PRO A 235 -19.50 -18.73 25.63
CA PRO A 235 -20.93 -18.53 25.46
C PRO A 235 -21.19 -17.43 24.43
N PRO A 236 -22.26 -17.54 23.63
CA PRO A 236 -22.58 -16.54 22.63
C PRO A 236 -22.70 -15.15 23.29
N PRO A 237 -22.21 -14.09 22.63
CA PRO A 237 -22.24 -12.75 23.21
C PRO A 237 -23.69 -12.32 23.46
N ASP A 238 -23.96 -11.82 24.66
CA ASP A 238 -25.25 -11.22 24.99
C ASP A 238 -25.40 -9.85 24.30
N LEU A 239 -26.06 -9.86 23.15
CA LEU A 239 -26.35 -8.66 22.36
C LEU A 239 -27.32 -7.68 23.06
N ARG A 240 -27.81 -7.99 24.27
CA ARG A 240 -28.70 -7.12 25.04
C ARG A 240 -27.96 -6.22 26.03
N ALA A 241 -26.66 -6.41 26.23
CA ALA A 241 -25.87 -5.67 27.21
C ALA A 241 -25.43 -4.25 26.76
N THR A 242 -25.71 -3.83 25.52
CA THR A 242 -25.41 -2.46 25.05
C THR A 242 -26.63 -1.54 25.08
N ARG A 243 -27.25 -1.42 26.26
CA ARG A 243 -28.14 -0.29 26.58
C ARG A 243 -27.84 0.20 28.00
N GLU A 244 -26.80 1.02 28.13
CA GLU A 244 -26.73 2.14 29.07
C GLU A 244 -25.98 3.30 28.41
#